data_AF-A0A7V3BU28-F1
#
_entry.id   AF-A0A7V3BU28-F1
#
_cell.length_a   1.000
_cell.length_b   1.000
_cell.length_c   1.000
_cell.angle_alpha   90.00
_cell.angle_beta   90.00
_cell.angle_gamma   90.00
#
_symmetry.space_group_name_H-M   'P 1'
#
loop_
_entity.id
_entity.type
_entity.pdbx_description
1 polymer ?
#
loop_
_entity_poly.entity_id
_entity_poly.type
_entity_poly.pdbx_seq_one_letter_code
_entity_poly.pdbx_strand_id
1 'polypeptide(L)'
;MIAITEWATEILTRTWEAARRFNPDAMVRLQRTSNGVEFVLTDERDETDRLVEGEGFQLLVQEGLEGTVDVVEPHDRLILRPPGDHERSVKPH
;
A
#
# COMPACT_ATOMS: atom_id res chain seq x y z
N MET A 1 -9.29 -3.55 9.56
CA MET A 1 -9.71 -2.71 8.41
C MET A 1 -8.51 -1.94 7.88
N ILE A 2 -8.40 -1.72 6.57
CA ILE A 2 -7.34 -0.88 5.96
C ILE A 2 -7.96 0.42 5.44
N ALA A 3 -7.41 1.54 5.87
CA ALA A 3 -7.66 2.86 5.28
C ALA A 3 -6.43 3.29 4.46
N ILE A 4 -6.60 4.18 3.49
CA ILE A 4 -5.52 4.66 2.62
C ILE A 4 -5.64 6.18 2.54
N THR A 5 -4.54 6.91 2.79
CA THR A 5 -4.53 8.38 2.65
C THR A 5 -4.50 8.80 1.18
N GLU A 6 -4.94 10.03 0.88
CA GLU A 6 -4.93 10.54 -0.50
C GLU A 6 -3.52 10.52 -1.11
N TRP A 7 -2.50 10.86 -0.32
CA TRP A 7 -1.12 10.80 -0.77
C TRP A 7 -0.66 9.35 -1.01
N ALA A 8 -1.01 8.41 -0.13
CA ALA A 8 -0.74 7.00 -0.36
C ALA A 8 -1.42 6.48 -1.65
N THR A 9 -2.65 6.91 -1.92
CA THR A 9 -3.35 6.62 -3.17
C THR A 9 -2.55 7.10 -4.38
N GLU A 10 -2.06 8.35 -4.39
CA GLU A 10 -1.23 8.86 -5.50
C GLU A 10 0.03 8.01 -5.73
N ILE A 11 0.74 7.65 -4.66
CA ILE A 11 1.97 6.85 -4.76
C ILE A 11 1.67 5.43 -5.24
N LEU A 12 0.62 4.80 -4.72
CA LEU A 12 0.20 3.45 -5.09
C LEU A 12 -0.25 3.39 -6.55
N THR A 13 -1.04 4.36 -7.03
CA THR A 13 -1.46 4.46 -8.43
C THR A 13 -0.25 4.56 -9.35
N ARG A 14 0.68 5.50 -9.08
CA ARG A 14 1.89 5.65 -9.90
C ARG A 14 2.77 4.39 -9.89
N THR A 15 2.90 3.74 -8.73
CA THR A 15 3.68 2.52 -8.57
C THR A 15 3.05 1.36 -9.35
N TRP A 16 1.74 1.17 -9.22
CA TRP A 16 0.99 0.13 -9.91
C TRP A 16 0.99 0.33 -11.42
N GLU A 17 0.72 1.55 -11.90
CA GLU A 17 0.80 1.88 -13.33
C GLU A 17 2.20 1.62 -13.90
N ALA A 18 3.24 2.03 -13.18
CA ALA A 18 4.62 1.79 -13.60
C ALA A 18 4.93 0.29 -13.68
N ALA A 19 4.54 -0.49 -12.66
CA ALA A 19 4.74 -1.94 -12.64
C ALA A 19 4.01 -2.63 -13.79
N ARG A 20 2.76 -2.22 -14.07
CA ARG A 20 1.93 -2.79 -15.14
C ARG A 20 2.44 -2.56 -16.55
N ARG A 21 3.27 -1.52 -16.75
CA ARG A 21 3.97 -1.31 -18.03
C ARG A 21 4.99 -2.43 -18.33
N PHE A 22 5.53 -3.08 -17.30
CA PHE A 22 6.48 -4.18 -17.44
C PHE A 22 5.81 -5.55 -17.35
N ASN A 23 4.84 -5.71 -16.43
CA ASN A 23 4.05 -6.93 -16.27
C ASN A 23 2.57 -6.56 -16.06
N PRO A 24 1.67 -6.81 -17.03
CA PRO A 24 0.25 -6.46 -16.94
C PRO A 24 -0.49 -7.03 -15.72
N ASP A 25 0.02 -8.13 -15.14
CA ASP A 25 -0.54 -8.83 -14.00
C ASP A 25 0.06 -8.36 -12.65
N ALA A 26 1.00 -7.39 -12.68
CA ALA A 26 1.62 -6.86 -11.47
C ALA A 26 0.59 -6.19 -10.55
N MET A 27 0.72 -6.50 -9.26
CA MET A 27 0.01 -5.94 -8.14
C MET A 27 0.99 -5.44 -7.08
N VAL A 28 0.52 -4.58 -6.19
CA VAL A 28 1.23 -4.19 -4.98
C VAL A 28 0.70 -5.07 -3.84
N ARG A 29 1.56 -5.66 -3.02
CA ARG A 29 1.20 -6.40 -1.81
C ARG A 29 1.76 -5.72 -0.57
N LEU A 30 0.90 -5.48 0.41
CA LEU A 30 1.24 -5.13 1.78
C LEU A 30 1.36 -6.42 2.60
N GLN A 31 2.56 -6.71 3.08
CA GLN A 31 2.86 -7.94 3.84
C GLN A 31 3.64 -7.65 5.12
N ARG A 32 3.57 -8.58 6.08
CA ARG A 32 4.25 -8.49 7.36
C ARG A 32 5.67 -9.04 7.23
N THR A 33 6.63 -8.36 7.85
CA THR A 33 8.02 -8.81 7.96
C THR A 33 8.43 -8.93 9.42
N SER A 34 9.63 -9.47 9.68
CA SER A 34 10.23 -9.48 11.02
C SER A 34 10.40 -8.07 11.61
N ASN A 35 10.45 -7.04 10.76
CA ASN A 35 10.72 -5.66 11.13
C ASN A 35 9.48 -4.75 11.01
N GLY A 36 8.29 -5.31 10.79
CA GLY A 36 7.05 -4.55 10.67
C GLY A 36 6.26 -4.95 9.44
N VAL A 37 6.13 -4.03 8.48
CA VAL A 37 5.44 -4.25 7.21
C VAL A 37 6.27 -3.77 6.04
N GLU A 38 5.97 -4.30 4.86
CA GLU A 38 6.56 -3.85 3.60
C GLU A 38 5.55 -3.87 2.46
N PHE A 39 5.87 -3.10 1.42
CA PHE A 39 5.13 -3.06 0.17
C PHE A 39 6.01 -3.66 -0.93
N VAL A 40 5.52 -4.71 -1.58
CA VAL A 40 6.26 -5.43 -2.62
C VAL A 40 5.44 -5.51 -3.90
N LEU A 41 6.11 -5.60 -5.05
CA LEU A 41 5.47 -5.91 -6.32
C LEU A 41 5.42 -7.43 -6.48
N THR A 42 4.26 -7.93 -6.90
CA THR A 42 4.03 -9.36 -7.15
C THR A 42 2.99 -9.53 -8.24
N ASP A 43 3.06 -10.61 -8.98
CA ASP A 43 2.03 -11.07 -9.93
C ASP A 43 1.25 -12.28 -9.40
N GLU A 44 1.54 -12.70 -8.17
CA GLU A 44 0.86 -13.80 -7.49
C GLU A 44 -0.02 -13.26 -6.37
N ARG A 45 -1.18 -13.86 -6.18
CA ARG A 45 -2.07 -13.59 -5.04
C ARG A 45 -2.08 -14.81 -4.12
N ASP A 46 -1.88 -14.59 -2.82
CA ASP A 46 -2.05 -15.64 -1.82
C ASP A 46 -3.55 -15.88 -1.54
N GLU A 47 -3.94 -17.10 -1.17
CA GLU A 47 -5.33 -17.43 -0.85
C GLU A 47 -5.86 -16.63 0.35
N THR A 48 -4.96 -16.25 1.25
CA THR A 48 -5.26 -15.45 2.44
C THR A 48 -5.20 -13.94 2.19
N ASP A 49 -4.74 -13.51 1.01
CA ASP A 49 -4.68 -12.09 0.67
C ASP A 49 -6.09 -11.51 0.48
N ARG A 50 -6.34 -10.41 1.20
CA ARG A 50 -7.50 -9.56 0.96
C ARG A 50 -7.18 -8.54 -0.11
N LEU A 51 -8.02 -8.48 -1.14
CA LEU A 51 -7.92 -7.44 -2.16
C LEU A 51 -8.58 -6.16 -1.64
N VAL A 52 -7.82 -5.07 -1.64
CA VAL A 52 -8.30 -3.71 -1.37
C VAL A 52 -8.22 -2.92 -2.67
N GLU A 53 -9.38 -2.45 -3.13
CA GLU A 53 -9.47 -1.60 -4.32
C GLU A 53 -9.37 -0.14 -3.91
N GLY A 54 -8.40 0.57 -4.50
CA GLY A 54 -8.26 2.01 -4.36
C GLY A 54 -8.55 2.72 -5.68
N GLU A 55 -8.52 4.05 -5.66
CA GLU A 55 -8.71 4.84 -6.87
C GLU A 55 -7.52 4.66 -7.82
N GLY A 56 -7.69 3.83 -8.85
CA GLY A 56 -6.68 3.59 -9.87
C GLY A 56 -5.58 2.59 -9.48
N PHE A 57 -5.78 1.77 -8.45
CA PHE A 57 -4.86 0.68 -8.11
C PHE A 57 -5.55 -0.48 -7.38
N GLN A 58 -4.85 -1.61 -7.34
CA GLN A 58 -5.23 -2.78 -6.54
C GLN A 58 -4.09 -3.11 -5.56
N LEU A 59 -4.45 -3.26 -4.28
CA LEU A 59 -3.53 -3.61 -3.20
C LEU A 59 -3.94 -4.95 -2.59
N LEU A 60 -3.03 -5.93 -2.65
CA LEU A 60 -3.14 -7.17 -1.89
C LEU A 60 -2.70 -6.89 -0.45
N VAL A 61 -3.50 -7.31 0.52
CA VAL A 61 -3.20 -7.14 1.94
C VAL A 61 -3.19 -8.50 2.59
N GLN A 62 -2.02 -8.87 3.11
CA GLN A 62 -1.87 -10.09 3.90
C GLN A 62 -2.88 -10.11 5.05
N GLU A 63 -3.41 -11.29 5.35
CA GLU A 63 -4.37 -11.50 6.44
C GLU A 63 -3.84 -10.94 7.78
N GLY A 64 -4.76 -10.37 8.57
CA GLY A 64 -4.47 -9.87 9.91
C GLY A 64 -3.83 -8.48 9.98
N LEU A 65 -3.52 -7.85 8.83
CA LEU A 65 -3.06 -6.46 8.81
C LEU A 65 -4.23 -5.47 8.89
N GLU A 66 -4.08 -4.47 9.76
CA GLU A 66 -5.06 -3.41 9.99
C GLU A 66 -4.35 -2.09 10.25
N GLY A 67 -4.94 -0.98 9.80
CA GLY A 67 -4.33 0.34 9.96
C GLY A 67 -4.63 1.29 8.81
N THR A 68 -3.84 2.35 8.75
CA THR A 68 -3.90 3.36 7.68
C THR A 68 -2.61 3.31 6.87
N VAL A 69 -2.72 3.02 5.57
CA VAL A 69 -1.62 3.19 4.63
C VAL A 69 -1.40 4.68 4.42
N ASP A 70 -0.18 5.12 4.72
CA ASP A 70 0.23 6.52 4.64
C ASP A 70 1.62 6.64 4.02
N VAL A 71 2.05 7.86 3.74
CA VAL A 71 3.36 8.16 3.14
C VAL A 71 4.21 8.96 4.12
N VAL A 72 5.50 8.66 4.22
CA VAL A 72 6.44 9.43 5.06
C VAL A 72 7.55 10.05 4.20
N GLU A 73 7.79 11.33 4.44
CA GLU A 73 8.90 12.10 3.88
C GLU A 73 10.24 11.73 4.50
N PRO A 74 11.36 11.97 3.79
CA PRO A 74 11.50 12.62 2.47
C PRO A 74 11.55 11.65 1.28
N HIS A 75 11.14 10.39 1.45
CA HIS A 75 11.39 9.33 0.46
C HIS A 75 10.12 8.75 -0.16
N ASP A 76 8.98 9.43 -0.04
CA ASP A 76 7.67 8.92 -0.45
C ASP A 76 7.44 7.48 0.03
N ARG A 77 7.91 7.17 1.25
CA ARG A 77 7.92 5.81 1.75
C ARG A 77 6.53 5.45 2.25
N LEU A 78 5.91 4.46 1.62
CA LEU A 78 4.68 3.86 2.12
C LEU A 78 4.91 3.17 3.47
N ILE A 79 4.00 3.42 4.40
CA ILE A 79 3.97 2.84 5.74
C ILE A 79 2.55 2.36 6.08
N LEU A 80 2.43 1.50 7.09
CA LEU A 80 1.15 1.18 7.73
C LEU A 80 1.16 1.76 9.15
N ARG A 81 0.34 2.77 9.39
CA ARG A 81 0.08 3.30 10.73
C ARG A 81 -0.90 2.39 11.46
N PRO A 82 -0.70 2.11 12.75
CA PRO A 82 -1.62 1.27 13.52
C PRO A 82 -3.01 1.92 13.63
N PRO A 83 -4.06 1.12 13.84
CA PRO A 83 -5.41 1.64 14.06
C PRO A 83 -5.44 2.63 15.23
N GLY A 84 -6.10 3.77 15.06
CA GLY A 84 -6.20 4.82 16.08
C GLY A 84 -5.08 5.86 16.04
N ASP A 85 -4.09 5.71 15.15
CA ASP A 85 -3.18 6.81 14.81
C ASP A 85 -3.93 7.81 13.90
N HIS A 86 -4.16 9.01 14.44
CA HIS A 86 -4.86 10.10 13.75
C HIS A 86 -3.91 11.03 13.00
N GLU A 87 -2.59 10.85 13.15
CA GLU A 87 -1.61 11.69 12.49
C GLU A 87 -1.53 11.28 11.02
N ARG A 88 -2.05 12.15 10.14
CA ARG A 88 -1.96 11.97 8.69
C ARG A 88 -0.79 12.79 8.18
N SER A 89 0.08 12.18 7.39
CA SER A 89 1.10 12.93 6.67
C SER A 89 0.44 13.90 5.69
N VAL A 90 0.89 15.15 5.72
CA VAL A 90 0.41 16.21 4.81
C VAL A 90 1.48 16.41 3.74
N LYS A 91 1.08 16.36 2.48
CA LYS A 91 1.97 16.64 1.35
C LYS A 91 2.45 18.10 1.43
N PRO A 92 3.76 18.39 1.43
CA PRO A 92 4.24 19.76 1.34
C PRO A 92 3.84 20.37 -0.02
N HIS A 93 3.47 21.66 0.01
CA HIS A 93 3.03 22.43 -1.15
C HIS A 93 4.20 22.82 -2.06
#